data_AF-A0A951JH51-F1
#
_entry.id   AF-A0A951JH51-F1
#
_cell.length_a   1.000
_cell.length_b   1.000
_cell.length_c   1.000
_cell.angle_alpha   90.00
_cell.angle_beta   90.00
_cell.angle_gamma   90.00
#
_symmetry.space_group_name_H-M   'P 1'
#
loop_
_entity.id
_entity.type
_entity.pdbx_description
1 polymer ?
#
loop_
_entity_poly.entity_id
_entity_poly.type
_entity_poly.pdbx_seq_one_letter_code
_entity_poly.pdbx_strand_id
1 'polypeptide(L)'
;MRLSSFLLSATAALLAGCMPGVCTEIGCEDGLTVRFDAPPAGAFRMEAVVLNHGGEYAFDCPDATTCFTMFRGLVAERVTVRLMTPQGTFSREFRPRYREVYPNGRRCPAACRQATVTFPLPA
;
A
#
# COMPACT_ATOMS: atom_id res chain seq x y z
N MET A 1 43.27 -45.63 44.86
CA MET A 1 42.11 -46.26 44.19
C MET A 1 41.52 -45.27 43.21
N ARG A 2 41.60 -45.61 41.91
CA ARG A 2 40.84 -45.20 40.72
C ARG A 2 40.46 -43.72 40.50
N LEU A 3 41.07 -43.19 39.42
CA LEU A 3 40.66 -42.04 38.60
C LEU A 3 39.19 -42.14 38.15
N SER A 4 38.52 -40.99 38.09
CA SER A 4 37.31 -40.76 37.28
C SER A 4 37.44 -39.35 36.67
N SER A 5 38.03 -39.24 35.49
CA SER A 5 37.38 -39.24 34.17
C SER A 5 36.59 -37.96 33.88
N PHE A 6 37.30 -37.05 33.18
CA PHE A 6 36.77 -35.98 32.35
C PHE A 6 35.73 -36.52 31.35
N LEU A 7 34.59 -35.85 31.23
CA LEU A 7 33.80 -35.82 30.00
C LEU A 7 33.45 -34.36 29.69
N LEU A 8 34.23 -33.78 28.77
CA LEU A 8 33.84 -32.61 28.00
C LEU A 8 32.58 -32.96 27.20
N SER A 9 31.47 -32.28 27.47
CA SER A 9 30.39 -32.13 26.48
C SER A 9 30.46 -30.72 25.92
N ALA A 10 31.28 -30.55 24.89
CA ALA A 10 31.23 -29.40 24.00
C ALA A 10 30.09 -29.62 23.00
N THR A 11 28.87 -29.25 23.39
CA THR A 11 27.73 -29.16 22.48
C THR A 11 27.88 -27.89 21.64
N ALA A 12 28.66 -27.98 20.57
CA ALA A 12 28.72 -26.95 19.54
C ALA A 12 27.39 -26.92 18.78
N ALA A 13 26.48 -26.06 19.21
CA ALA A 13 25.28 -25.73 18.44
C ALA A 13 25.70 -24.95 17.19
N LEU A 14 25.79 -25.66 16.08
CA LEU A 14 25.78 -25.09 14.72
C LEU A 14 24.45 -24.35 14.51
N LEU A 15 24.38 -23.08 14.94
CA LEU A 15 23.38 -22.13 14.47
C LEU A 15 23.74 -21.74 13.03
N ALA A 16 23.52 -22.67 12.10
CA ALA A 16 23.59 -22.41 10.68
C ALA A 16 22.47 -21.43 10.29
N GLY A 17 22.85 -20.20 9.99
CA GLY A 17 22.23 -19.39 8.95
C GLY A 17 20.82 -18.87 9.23
N CYS A 18 20.68 -17.94 10.18
CA CYS A 18 19.68 -16.89 10.05
C CYS A 18 20.45 -15.58 9.81
N MET A 19 20.92 -15.36 8.57
CA MET A 19 21.29 -14.00 8.20
C MET A 19 19.99 -13.19 8.24
N PRO A 20 19.88 -12.13 9.06
CA PRO A 20 18.72 -11.25 8.98
C PRO A 20 18.73 -10.69 7.56
N GLY A 21 17.78 -11.13 6.74
CA GLY A 21 17.48 -10.42 5.50
C GLY A 21 17.17 -8.99 5.91
N VAL A 22 17.94 -8.03 5.40
CA VAL A 22 17.76 -6.62 5.75
C VAL A 22 16.37 -6.22 5.28
N CYS A 23 15.42 -6.19 6.21
CA CYS A 23 14.07 -5.73 5.94
C CYS A 23 14.12 -4.22 5.85
N THR A 24 13.91 -3.68 4.65
CA THR A 24 13.63 -2.25 4.48
C THR A 24 12.13 -2.02 4.61
N GLU A 25 11.70 -0.79 4.92
CA GLU A 25 10.27 -0.41 4.83
C GLU A 25 9.96 0.27 3.48
N ILE A 26 10.93 0.30 2.58
CA ILE A 26 10.82 0.96 1.27
C ILE A 26 9.63 0.35 0.49
N GLY A 27 8.77 1.23 -0.03
CA GLY A 27 7.63 0.84 -0.87
C GLY A 27 6.43 0.25 -0.14
N CYS A 28 6.46 0.14 1.21
CA CYS A 28 5.30 -0.28 1.99
C CYS A 28 4.51 0.95 2.43
N GLU A 29 3.32 1.12 1.84
CA GLU A 29 2.41 2.18 2.22
C GLU A 29 0.96 1.72 2.07
N ASP A 30 0.15 1.96 3.09
CA ASP A 30 -1.28 1.78 3.03
C ASP A 30 -1.89 2.77 2.04
N GLY A 31 -2.92 2.38 1.31
CA GLY A 31 -3.66 3.35 0.51
C GLY A 31 -4.55 2.79 -0.57
N LEU A 32 -5.21 3.73 -1.25
CA LEU A 32 -6.14 3.48 -2.33
C LEU A 32 -5.59 4.02 -3.64
N THR A 33 -5.29 3.14 -4.58
CA THR A 33 -5.01 3.53 -5.97
C THR A 33 -6.31 3.65 -6.75
N VAL A 34 -6.47 4.76 -7.48
CA VAL A 34 -7.56 4.96 -8.44
C VAL A 34 -6.99 4.79 -9.84
N ARG A 35 -7.38 3.74 -10.54
CA ARG A 35 -7.08 3.55 -11.96
C ARG A 35 -8.25 4.08 -12.78
N PHE A 36 -8.00 4.68 -13.94
CA PHE A 36 -9.08 5.03 -14.86
C PHE A 36 -9.30 3.92 -15.90
N ASP A 37 -10.52 3.78 -16.40
CA ASP A 37 -10.82 2.90 -17.54
C ASP A 37 -10.27 3.44 -18.87
N ALA A 38 -10.18 4.76 -19.00
CA ALA A 38 -9.44 5.49 -20.02
C ALA A 38 -8.63 6.64 -19.39
N PRO A 39 -7.53 7.12 -20.01
CA PRO A 39 -6.76 8.25 -19.46
C PRO A 39 -7.59 9.55 -19.42
N PRO A 40 -7.57 10.33 -18.33
CA PRO A 40 -8.16 11.66 -18.31
C PRO A 40 -7.55 12.59 -19.37
N ALA A 41 -8.39 13.39 -20.03
CA ALA A 41 -7.95 14.37 -21.01
C ALA A 41 -7.41 15.63 -20.30
N GLY A 42 -6.12 15.64 -19.99
CA GLY A 42 -5.40 16.80 -19.44
C GLY A 42 -5.38 16.86 -17.91
N ALA A 43 -5.18 18.06 -17.38
CA ALA A 43 -5.07 18.29 -15.94
C ALA A 43 -6.39 17.96 -15.21
N PHE A 44 -6.28 17.41 -14.01
CA PHE A 44 -7.42 17.12 -13.16
C PHE A 44 -7.08 17.28 -11.68
N ARG A 45 -8.10 17.41 -10.84
CA ARG A 45 -7.99 17.28 -9.38
C ARG A 45 -8.79 16.07 -8.95
N MET A 46 -8.25 15.28 -8.03
CA MET A 46 -8.95 14.12 -7.49
C MET A 46 -9.10 14.23 -5.98
N GLU A 47 -10.29 13.91 -5.50
CA GLU A 47 -10.67 13.91 -4.09
C GLU A 47 -11.23 12.56 -3.70
N ALA A 48 -10.90 12.10 -2.49
CA ALA A 48 -11.54 10.96 -1.84
C ALA A 48 -12.14 11.43 -0.51
N VAL A 49 -13.45 11.23 -0.40
CA VAL A 49 -14.26 11.59 0.77
C VAL A 49 -14.70 10.31 1.45
N VAL A 50 -14.34 10.18 2.74
CA VAL A 50 -14.81 9.10 3.60
C VAL A 50 -15.85 9.66 4.56
N LEU A 51 -17.08 9.18 4.45
CA LEU A 51 -18.17 9.61 5.34
C LEU A 51 -17.79 9.33 6.80
N ASN A 52 -18.02 10.31 7.68
CA ASN A 52 -17.76 10.25 9.13
C ASN A 52 -16.29 10.17 9.57
N HIS A 53 -15.32 10.26 8.65
CA HIS A 53 -13.90 10.14 9.01
C HIS A 53 -13.10 11.45 8.93
N GLY A 54 -13.73 12.58 8.58
CA GLY A 54 -13.14 13.93 8.64
C GLY A 54 -11.92 14.18 7.72
N GLY A 55 -11.34 13.14 7.13
CA GLY A 55 -10.25 13.22 6.18
C GLY A 55 -10.76 13.43 4.76
N GLU A 56 -10.51 14.61 4.21
CA GLU A 56 -10.50 14.82 2.77
C GLU A 56 -9.10 14.53 2.25
N TYR A 57 -8.99 13.53 1.38
CA TYR A 57 -7.77 13.25 0.66
C TYR A 57 -7.89 13.91 -0.70
N ALA A 58 -6.94 14.76 -1.08
CA ALA A 58 -6.99 15.45 -2.36
C ALA A 58 -5.60 15.63 -2.95
N PHE A 59 -5.52 15.61 -4.27
CA PHE A 59 -4.33 16.02 -4.99
C PHE A 59 -4.69 16.58 -6.36
N ASP A 60 -3.83 17.49 -6.83
CA ASP A 60 -3.92 18.06 -8.16
C ASP A 60 -2.93 17.33 -9.08
N CYS A 61 -3.38 17.07 -10.30
CA CYS A 61 -2.63 16.41 -11.35
C CYS A 61 -2.55 17.33 -12.56
N PRO A 62 -1.43 18.04 -12.77
CA PRO A 62 -1.27 18.94 -13.92
C PRO A 62 -1.08 18.17 -15.24
N ASP A 63 -0.60 16.92 -15.19
CA ASP A 63 -0.36 16.08 -16.36
C ASP A 63 -0.77 14.62 -16.08
N ALA A 64 -1.90 14.20 -16.65
CA ALA A 64 -2.46 12.86 -16.49
C ALA A 64 -1.51 11.72 -16.91
N THR A 65 -0.49 11.97 -17.73
CA THR A 65 0.46 10.94 -18.18
C THR A 65 1.50 10.58 -17.12
N THR A 66 1.73 11.47 -16.14
CA THR A 66 2.79 11.33 -15.13
C THR A 66 2.26 11.14 -13.71
N CYS A 67 0.96 11.37 -13.49
CA CYS A 67 0.40 11.35 -12.15
C CYS A 67 0.27 9.95 -11.57
N PHE A 68 0.71 9.83 -10.32
CA PHE A 68 0.45 8.67 -9.50
C PHE A 68 -0.84 8.87 -8.70
N THR A 69 -1.87 8.12 -9.03
CA THR A 69 -3.21 8.29 -8.49
C THR A 69 -3.48 7.46 -7.24
N MET A 70 -2.66 7.64 -6.21
CA MET A 70 -2.81 6.95 -4.93
C MET A 70 -3.10 7.92 -3.80
N PHE A 71 -4.20 7.67 -3.09
CA PHE A 71 -4.47 8.27 -1.80
C PHE A 71 -3.74 7.49 -0.71
N ARG A 72 -2.57 8.02 -0.32
CA ARG A 72 -1.69 7.46 0.71
C ARG A 72 -2.37 7.49 2.07
N GLY A 73 -2.25 6.41 2.84
CA GLY A 73 -2.88 6.23 4.15
C GLY A 73 -4.40 6.07 4.14
N LEU A 74 -5.05 6.13 2.98
CA LEU A 74 -6.50 5.96 2.88
C LEU A 74 -6.85 4.46 2.96
N VAL A 75 -7.46 4.07 4.07
CA VAL A 75 -8.01 2.73 4.29
C VAL A 75 -9.43 2.85 4.80
N ALA A 76 -10.41 2.53 3.94
CA ALA A 76 -11.83 2.70 4.25
C ALA A 76 -12.70 1.63 3.57
N GLU A 77 -13.77 1.19 4.23
CA GLU A 77 -14.71 0.23 3.65
C GLU A 77 -15.55 0.82 2.50
N ARG A 78 -15.77 2.14 2.54
CA ARG A 78 -16.53 2.90 1.56
C ARG A 78 -15.89 4.26 1.36
N VAL A 79 -15.81 4.69 0.11
CA VAL A 79 -15.21 5.99 -0.27
C VAL A 79 -15.94 6.55 -1.47
N THR A 80 -16.18 7.86 -1.46
CA THR A 80 -16.62 8.60 -2.64
C THR A 80 -15.42 9.28 -3.26
N VAL A 81 -15.07 8.88 -4.48
CA VAL A 81 -14.03 9.54 -5.27
C VAL A 81 -14.68 10.58 -6.17
N ARG A 82 -14.12 11.78 -6.21
CA ARG A 82 -14.51 12.88 -7.10
C ARG A 82 -13.34 13.22 -8.00
N LEU A 83 -13.62 13.36 -9.29
CA LEU A 83 -12.71 13.78 -10.32
C LEU A 83 -13.19 15.12 -10.87
N MET A 84 -12.37 16.16 -10.75
CA MET A 84 -12.64 17.49 -11.27
C MET A 84 -11.72 17.76 -12.46
N THR A 85 -12.31 18.06 -13.60
CA THR A 85 -11.62 18.32 -14.86
C THR A 85 -12.17 19.63 -15.46
N PRO A 86 -11.51 20.23 -16.46
CA PRO A 86 -12.09 21.35 -17.21
C PRO A 86 -13.46 21.03 -17.83
N GLN A 87 -13.72 19.77 -18.15
CA GLN A 87 -14.98 19.28 -18.76
C GLN A 87 -16.09 19.09 -17.73
N GLY A 88 -15.77 19.04 -16.43
CA GLY A 88 -16.74 18.91 -15.35
C GLY A 88 -16.25 18.09 -14.16
N THR A 89 -17.18 17.88 -13.22
CA THR A 89 -16.96 17.11 -12.00
C THR A 89 -17.73 15.80 -12.03
N PHE A 90 -17.03 14.69 -11.80
CA PHE A 90 -17.57 13.34 -11.79
C PHE A 90 -17.37 12.70 -10.43
N SER A 91 -18.37 11.99 -9.91
CA SER A 91 -18.32 11.38 -8.59
C SER A 91 -18.78 9.92 -8.64
N ARG A 92 -18.07 9.03 -7.94
CA ARG A 92 -18.41 7.62 -7.84
C ARG A 92 -18.10 7.09 -6.44
N GLU A 93 -19.01 6.28 -5.90
CA GLU A 93 -18.79 5.54 -4.67
C GLU A 93 -18.13 4.18 -4.97
N PHE A 94 -17.17 3.80 -4.14
CA PHE A 94 -16.50 2.51 -4.18
C PHE A 94 -16.54 1.81 -2.83
N ARG A 95 -16.43 0.47 -2.89
CA ARG A 95 -16.15 -0.40 -1.74
C ARG A 95 -14.84 -1.14 -1.98
N PRO A 96 -13.68 -0.51 -1.69
CA PRO A 96 -12.39 -1.07 -2.05
C PRO A 96 -12.12 -2.37 -1.29
N ARG A 97 -11.47 -3.33 -1.98
CA ARG A 97 -11.05 -4.59 -1.37
C ARG A 97 -9.55 -4.52 -1.08
N TYR A 98 -9.21 -4.12 0.14
CA TYR A 98 -7.82 -4.07 0.59
C TYR A 98 -7.24 -5.46 0.74
N ARG A 99 -5.98 -5.60 0.35
CA ARG A 99 -5.18 -6.80 0.52
C ARG A 99 -3.87 -6.43 1.17
N GLU A 100 -3.29 -7.39 1.88
CA GLU A 100 -1.94 -7.25 2.39
C GLU A 100 -0.93 -7.40 1.24
N VAL A 101 -0.03 -6.43 1.16
CA VAL A 101 1.14 -6.46 0.29
C VAL A 101 2.40 -6.50 1.14
N TYR A 102 3.43 -7.15 0.60
CA TYR A 102 4.70 -7.38 1.28
C TYR A 102 5.85 -6.94 0.36
N PRO A 103 6.05 -5.63 0.15
CA PRO A 103 7.05 -5.12 -0.80
C PRO A 103 8.47 -5.57 -0.48
N ASN A 104 8.77 -5.76 0.81
CA ASN A 104 10.07 -6.20 1.32
C ASN A 104 10.11 -7.72 1.60
N GLY A 105 9.13 -8.46 1.06
CA GLY A 105 9.01 -9.91 1.22
C GLY A 105 8.18 -10.33 2.44
N ARG A 106 7.55 -11.50 2.37
CA ARG A 106 6.62 -12.02 3.41
C ARG A 106 7.27 -12.31 4.76
N ARG A 107 8.60 -12.45 4.79
CA ARG A 107 9.37 -12.66 6.03
C ARG A 107 9.73 -11.34 6.71
N CYS A 108 9.46 -10.20 6.06
CA CYS A 108 9.71 -8.88 6.60
C CYS A 108 8.40 -8.27 7.11
N PRO A 109 8.33 -7.90 8.41
CA PRO A 109 7.29 -7.01 8.90
C PRO A 109 7.56 -5.57 8.44
N ALA A 110 6.57 -4.68 8.36
CA ALA A 110 5.11 -4.91 8.40
C ALA A 110 4.52 -5.14 7.00
N ALA A 111 3.32 -5.72 6.94
CA ALA A 111 2.52 -5.73 5.71
C ALA A 111 1.78 -4.39 5.55
N CYS A 112 1.51 -4.00 4.30
CA CYS A 112 0.70 -2.82 4.01
C CYS A 112 -0.64 -3.19 3.36
N ARG A 113 -1.67 -2.40 3.60
CA ARG A 113 -3.02 -2.57 3.08
C ARG A 113 -3.22 -1.71 1.85
N GLN A 114 -3.31 -2.36 0.69
CA GLN A 114 -3.51 -1.66 -0.58
C GLN A 114 -4.78 -2.15 -1.27
N ALA A 115 -5.49 -1.21 -1.89
CA ALA A 115 -6.62 -1.50 -2.76
C ALA A 115 -6.49 -0.71 -4.07
N THR A 116 -7.07 -1.25 -5.13
CA THR A 116 -7.24 -0.53 -6.40
C THR A 116 -8.71 -0.50 -6.77
N VAL A 117 -9.21 0.66 -7.16
CA VAL A 117 -10.53 0.84 -7.76
C VAL A 117 -10.38 1.33 -9.19
N THR A 118 -11.35 1.01 -10.06
CA THR A 118 -11.38 1.54 -11.43
C THR A 118 -12.46 2.62 -11.52
N PHE A 119 -12.07 3.85 -11.82
CA PHE A 119 -12.94 4.99 -11.99
C PHE A 119 -13.36 5.13 -13.45
N PRO A 120 -14.67 5.03 -13.75
CA PRO A 120 -15.15 5.19 -15.11
C PRO A 120 -15.17 6.67 -15.51
N LEU A 121 -14.47 7.01 -16.59
CA LEU A 121 -14.63 8.31 -17.22
C LEU A 121 -15.92 8.34 -18.06
N PRO A 122 -16.64 9.47 -18.08
CA PRO A 122 -17.68 9.65 -19.09
C PRO A 122 -17.04 9.65 -20.48
N ALA A 123 -17.71 8.99 -21.42
CA ALA A 123 -17.39 9.03 -22.84
C ALA A 123 -17.64 10.41 -23.45
#